data_AF-A0A059DGL5-F1
#
_entry.id   AF-A0A059DGL5-F1
#
_cell.length_a   1.000
_cell.length_b   1.000
_cell.length_c   1.000
_cell.angle_alpha   90.00
_cell.angle_beta   90.00
_cell.angle_gamma   90.00
#
_symmetry.space_group_name_H-M   'P 1'
#
loop_
_entity.id
_entity.type
_entity.pdbx_description
1 polymer ?
#
loop_
_entity_poly.entity_id
_entity_poly.type
_entity_poly.pdbx_seq_one_letter_code
_entity_poly.pdbx_strand_id
1 'polypeptide(L)'
;MPLPAVTRGAFYGLPSDVEVECAEIDCPSVPGLTFIRVRCLVMYDIGLAGGPVIQEFISVHVRRDGAMRGMLPPPPPDAPSWV
;
A
#
# COMPACT_ATOMS: atom_id res chain seq x y z
N MET A 1 5.16 15.78 -8.32
CA MET A 1 6.25 14.97 -8.89
C MET A 1 5.78 13.53 -8.91
N PRO A 2 5.93 12.77 -10.01
CA PRO A 2 5.56 11.36 -9.99
C PRO A 2 6.49 10.59 -9.05
N LEU A 3 5.94 9.65 -8.30
CA LEU A 3 6.70 8.79 -7.41
C LEU A 3 7.54 7.79 -8.23
N PRO A 4 8.78 7.49 -7.82
CA PRO A 4 9.64 6.55 -8.54
C PRO A 4 9.04 5.14 -8.54
N ALA A 5 9.43 4.35 -9.56
CA ALA A 5 8.96 2.98 -9.74
C ALA A 5 9.23 2.11 -8.51
N VAL A 6 8.22 1.33 -8.09
CA VAL A 6 8.31 0.39 -6.97
C VAL A 6 9.40 -0.64 -7.27
N THR A 7 10.54 -0.53 -6.60
CA THR A 7 11.61 -1.52 -6.70
C THR A 7 11.26 -2.64 -5.72
N ARG A 8 10.94 -3.85 -6.22
CA ARG A 8 10.81 -5.04 -5.37
C ARG A 8 12.19 -5.40 -4.80
N GLY A 9 12.50 -4.89 -3.62
CA GLY A 9 13.66 -5.25 -2.82
C GLY A 9 13.24 -5.54 -1.38
N ALA A 10 13.90 -6.50 -0.74
CA ALA A 10 13.79 -6.68 0.71
C ALA A 10 14.81 -5.75 1.37
N PHE A 11 14.33 -4.65 1.94
CA PHE A 11 15.17 -3.71 2.68
C PHE A 11 15.09 -4.04 4.17
N TYR A 12 16.25 -4.22 4.79
CA TYR A 12 16.37 -4.46 6.23
C TYR A 12 16.95 -3.19 6.86
N GLY A 13 16.21 -2.57 7.77
CA GLY A 13 16.61 -1.32 8.45
C GLY A 13 15.50 -0.81 9.36
N LEU A 14 15.83 0.14 10.25
CA LEU A 14 14.80 0.89 10.98
C LEU A 14 14.19 1.92 10.02
N PRO A 15 12.86 1.99 9.89
CA PRO A 15 12.24 3.04 9.09
C PRO A 15 12.58 4.39 9.70
N SER A 16 13.09 5.31 8.87
CA SER A 16 13.36 6.68 9.29
C SER A 16 12.11 7.55 9.23
N ASP A 17 11.15 7.21 8.37
CA ASP A 17 9.85 7.85 8.29
C ASP A 17 8.78 6.90 7.73
N VAL A 18 7.52 7.10 8.11
CA VAL A 18 6.36 6.32 7.67
C VAL A 18 5.15 7.23 7.47
N GLU A 19 4.67 7.31 6.24
CA GLU A 19 3.40 7.97 5.91
C GLU A 19 2.33 6.92 5.62
N VAL A 20 1.12 7.12 6.16
CA VAL A 20 -0.03 6.22 5.97
C VAL A 20 -1.23 7.01 5.49
N GLU A 21 -1.79 6.58 4.36
CA GLU A 21 -3.05 7.08 3.81
C GLU A 21 -4.09 5.95 3.83
N CYS A 22 -5.25 6.22 4.42
CA CYS A 22 -6.37 5.28 4.46
C CYS A 22 -7.57 5.86 3.70
N ALA A 23 -8.15 5.07 2.81
CA ALA A 23 -9.36 5.42 2.09
C ALA A 23 -10.39 4.29 2.18
N GLU A 24 -11.63 4.63 2.52
CA GLU A 24 -12.77 3.71 2.45
C GLU A 24 -13.53 3.96 1.14
N ILE A 25 -13.79 2.88 0.40
CA ILE A 25 -14.43 2.91 -0.91
C ILE A 25 -15.58 1.90 -0.89
N ASP A 26 -16.81 2.41 -0.90
CA ASP A 26 -17.99 1.54 -0.96
C ASP A 26 -18.15 0.94 -2.37
N CYS A 27 -18.52 -0.34 -2.42
CA CYS A 27 -18.76 -1.04 -3.67
C CYS A 27 -20.14 -0.65 -4.21
N PRO A 28 -20.22 0.02 -5.38
CA PRO A 28 -21.52 0.47 -5.90
C PRO A 28 -22.41 -0.70 -6.34
N SER A 29 -21.83 -1.85 -6.68
CA SER A 29 -22.56 -3.02 -7.17
C SER A 29 -22.96 -4.01 -6.07
N VAL A 30 -22.37 -3.91 -4.87
CA VAL A 30 -22.63 -4.84 -3.76
C VAL A 30 -22.89 -4.03 -2.49
N PRO A 31 -24.17 -3.82 -2.12
CA PRO A 31 -24.53 -3.13 -0.89
C PRO A 31 -23.87 -3.75 0.34
N GLY A 32 -23.37 -2.90 1.24
CA GLY A 32 -22.70 -3.31 2.47
C GLY A 32 -21.25 -3.78 2.29
N LEU A 33 -20.73 -3.84 1.06
CA LEU A 33 -19.32 -4.14 0.80
C LEU A 33 -18.51 -2.84 0.72
N THR A 34 -17.49 -2.72 1.56
CA THR A 34 -16.54 -1.60 1.59
C THR A 34 -15.12 -2.13 1.41
N PHE A 35 -14.36 -1.50 0.54
CA PHE A 35 -12.92 -1.72 0.39
C PHE A 35 -12.17 -0.64 1.17
N ILE A 36 -11.26 -1.05 2.04
CA ILE A 36 -10.42 -0.17 2.82
C ILE A 36 -9.02 -0.26 2.22
N ARG A 37 -8.63 0.75 1.45
CA ARG A 37 -7.28 0.87 0.89
C ARG A 37 -6.38 1.53 1.91
N VAL A 38 -5.30 0.85 2.27
CA VAL A 38 -4.22 1.40 3.10
C VAL A 38 -2.99 1.49 2.23
N ARG A 39 -2.49 2.70 2.06
CA ARG A 39 -1.24 3.01 1.38
C ARG A 39 -0.23 3.42 2.43
N CYS A 40 0.90 2.73 2.49
CA CYS A 40 2.00 3.03 3.40
C CYS A 40 3.24 3.35 2.57
N LEU A 41 3.80 4.54 2.77
CA LEU A 41 5.10 4.92 2.26
C LEU A 41 6.09 4.80 3.42
N VAL A 42 7.12 3.98 3.25
CA VAL A 42 8.15 3.77 4.25
C VAL A 42 9.47 4.25 3.69
N MET A 43 10.13 5.13 4.42
CA MET A 43 11.48 5.56 4.11
C MET A 43 12.45 4.79 5.01
N TYR A 44 13.47 4.19 4.39
CA TYR A 44 14.55 3.50 5.08
C TYR A 44 15.85 4.24 4.84
N ASP A 45 16.55 4.58 5.93
CA ASP A 45 17.97 4.88 5.83
C ASP A 45 18.76 3.59 6.01
N ILE A 46 19.40 3.15 4.93
CA ILE A 46 20.21 1.93 4.89
C ILE A 46 21.71 2.25 4.76
N GLY A 47 22.11 3.51 5.01
CA GLY A 47 23.52 3.92 4.99
C GLY A 47 24.17 3.85 3.61
N LEU A 48 23.37 3.85 2.54
CA LEU A 48 23.89 3.85 1.17
C LEU A 48 24.28 5.25 0.72
N ALA A 49 25.33 5.34 -0.11
CA ALA A 49 25.78 6.60 -0.70
C ALA A 49 24.72 7.30 -1.57
N GLY A 50 23.67 6.58 -1.98
CA GLY A 50 22.54 7.10 -2.74
C GLY A 50 21.43 7.75 -1.91
N GLY A 51 21.56 7.79 -0.59
CA GLY A 51 20.54 8.34 0.32
C GLY A 51 19.43 7.34 0.70
N PRO A 52 18.35 7.82 1.34
CA PRO A 52 17.28 6.97 1.84
C PRO A 52 16.47 6.32 0.70
N VAL A 53 16.03 5.09 0.95
CA VAL A 53 15.17 4.32 0.05
C VAL A 53 13.72 4.53 0.45
N ILE A 54 12.86 4.89 -0.50
CA ILE A 54 11.41 4.97 -0.30
C ILE A 54 10.77 3.71 -0.88
N GLN A 55 9.93 3.06 -0.08
CA GLN A 55 9.17 1.88 -0.49
C GLN A 55 7.68 2.12 -0.24
N GLU A 56 6.87 1.72 -1.22
CA GLU A 56 5.42 1.81 -1.14
C GLU A 56 4.80 0.43 -0.91
N PHE A 57 3.86 0.36 0.02
CA PHE A 57 3.03 -0.79 0.30
C PHE A 57 1.57 -0.42 0.14
N ILE A 58 0.83 -1.24 -0.59
CA ILE A 58 -0.62 -1.08 -0.74
C ILE A 58 -1.27 -2.36 -0.23
N SER A 59 -2.17 -2.22 0.74
CA SER A 59 -3.07 -3.29 1.16
C SER A 59 -4.51 -2.87 0.96
N VAL A 60 -5.37 -3.84 0.67
CA VAL A 60 -6.81 -3.61 0.52
C VAL A 60 -7.53 -4.59 1.43
N HIS A 61 -8.16 -4.06 2.45
CA HIS A 61 -9.00 -4.85 3.32
C HIS A 61 -10.45 -4.82 2.83
N VAL A 62 -11.13 -5.94 3.00
CA VAL A 62 -12.54 -6.08 2.62
C VAL A 62 -13.36 -6.10 3.88
N ARG A 63 -14.30 -5.16 4.00
CA ARG A 63 -15.31 -5.10 5.06
C ARG A 63 -16.67 -5.36 4.44
N ARG A 64 -17.49 -6.18 5.08
CA ARG A 64 -18.87 -6.45 4.66
C ARG A 64 -19.81 -6.37 5.84
N ASP A 65 -20.83 -5.52 5.72
CA ASP A 65 -21.84 -5.27 6.75
C ASP A 65 -21.19 -4.89 8.09
N GLY A 66 -20.17 -4.02 8.03
CA GLY A 66 -19.40 -3.58 9.19
C GLY A 66 -18.35 -4.57 9.71
N ALA A 67 -18.37 -5.84 9.25
CA ALA A 67 -17.42 -6.87 9.69
C ALA A 67 -16.23 -7.02 8.72
N MET A 68 -15.01 -7.07 9.26
CA MET A 68 -13.81 -7.35 8.48
C MET A 68 -13.84 -8.79 7.95
N ARG A 69 -13.66 -8.96 6.63
CA ARG A 69 -13.70 -10.26 5.95
C ARG A 69 -12.32 -10.78 5.56
N GLY A 70 -11.36 -9.89 5.37
CA GLY A 70 -9.99 -10.26 5.05
C GLY A 70 -9.26 -9.17 4.29
N MET A 71 -8.19 -9.57 3.61
CA MET A 71 -7.35 -8.71 2.80
C MET A 71 -7.26 -9.31 1.40
N LEU A 72 -7.37 -8.49 0.37
CA LEU A 72 -7.09 -8.92 -0.98
C LEU A 72 -5.58 -9.18 -1.11
N PRO A 73 -5.17 -10.19 -1.88
CA PRO A 73 -3.76 -10.35 -2.20
C PRO A 73 -3.27 -9.08 -2.93
N PRO A 74 -1.99 -8.70 -2.74
CA PRO A 74 -1.41 -7.62 -3.52
C PRO A 74 -1.58 -7.95 -5.01
N PRO A 75 -1.92 -6.94 -5.84
CA PRO A 75 -2.12 -7.19 -7.25
C PRO A 75 -0.82 -7.72 -7.90
N PRO A 76 -0.95 -8.50 -8.99
CA PRO A 76 0.19 -8.85 -9.81
C PRO A 76 0.95 -7.59 -10.27
N PRO A 77 2.29 -7.64 -10.38
CA PRO A 77 3.11 -6.48 -10.76
C PRO A 77 2.81 -5.93 -12.17
N ASP A 78 2.08 -6.68 -12.98
CA ASP A 78 1.62 -6.34 -14.33
C ASP A 78 0.17 -5.80 -14.38
N ALA A 79 -0.48 -5.59 -13.23
CA ALA A 79 -1.83 -5.04 -13.18
C ALA A 79 -1.85 -3.54 -13.57
N PRO A 80 -2.54 -3.14 -14.66
CA PRO A 80 -2.37 -1.83 -15.28
C PRO A 80 -3.03 -0.64 -14.57
N SER A 81 -3.73 -0.84 -13.45
CA SER A 81 -4.64 0.18 -12.87
C SER A 81 -4.50 0.39 -11.36
N TRP A 82 -3.32 0.13 -10.79
CA TRP A 82 -3.04 0.32 -9.36
C TRP A 82 -2.03 1.45 -9.06
N VAL A 83 -1.82 2.35 -10.02
CA VAL A 83 -0.99 3.57 -9.90
C VAL A 83 -1.88 4.80 -9.78
#